data_AF-A0A2R7YYU6-F1
#
_entry.id   AF-A0A2R7YYU6-F1
#
_cell.length_a   1.000
_cell.length_b   1.000
_cell.length_c   1.000
_cell.angle_alpha   90.00
_cell.angle_beta   90.00
_cell.angle_gamma   90.00
#
_symmetry.space_group_name_H-M   'P 1'
#
loop_
_entity.id
_entity.type
_entity.pdbx_description
1 polymer ?
#
loop_
_entity_poly.entity_id
_entity_poly.type
_entity_poly.pdbx_seq_one_letter_code
_entity_poly.pdbx_strand_id
1 'polypeptide(L)'
;MFDRSQHLILEGWFLHVDQILRLLGGERASAATASLPSQASPLGKTYWAQAIEEALAQYLREIEVTSLAVAVKDDRLEKGMLVWLDQALYFKGLATAARSGGRANFKGKLDTDTTTAIVGDFNPERVMSSTGSHALSGRSRQFLLGYITEHGGDEVTLRPLFIGQRYLRPIGDKGLPFADRAVRDTALAHPAQVDAFAHVDFSRALNLKDLQELRDVPERQVKTWFAEIFGEPDVPKDWGGEQFDLWTAQVTIGREHVQTAIAFKGPALFRPMTIAHLGHNGDQIDRLFATAADLLVVQHCHSITAPVVNMLRIYATHPSHVRRYMTINGYQTLAILRHFGYLTPS
;
A
#
# COMPACT_ATOMS: atom_id res chain seq x y z
N MET A 1 23.63 10.24 -7.41
CA MET A 1 24.04 9.13 -6.52
C MET A 1 22.90 9.00 -5.52
N PHE A 2 22.01 8.01 -5.71
CA PHE A 2 20.82 7.88 -4.86
C PHE A 2 21.24 7.67 -3.41
N ASP A 3 20.75 8.53 -2.52
CA ASP A 3 20.91 8.35 -1.09
C ASP A 3 20.27 7.02 -0.68
N ARG A 4 21.10 6.12 -0.15
CA ARG A 4 20.72 4.76 0.25
C ARG A 4 19.81 4.73 1.48
N SER A 5 19.47 5.89 2.06
CA SER A 5 18.49 6.05 3.14
C SER A 5 17.05 6.31 2.67
N GLN A 6 16.81 6.49 1.36
CA GLN A 6 15.49 6.87 0.86
C GLN A 6 14.50 5.68 0.85
N HIS A 7 13.45 5.80 1.66
CA HIS A 7 12.33 4.85 1.75
C HIS A 7 11.25 5.06 0.68
N LEU A 8 11.28 6.21 -0.02
CA LEU A 8 10.34 6.61 -1.06
C LEU A 8 11.09 7.36 -2.17
N ILE A 9 10.94 6.89 -3.40
CA ILE A 9 11.37 7.60 -4.62
C ILE A 9 10.14 7.83 -5.49
N LEU A 10 10.05 9.00 -6.12
CA LEU A 10 8.98 9.35 -7.06
C LEU A 10 9.57 9.50 -8.46
N GLU A 11 8.82 9.05 -9.46
CA GLU A 11 9.12 9.24 -10.89
C GLU A 11 7.86 9.77 -11.59
N GLY A 12 7.88 11.04 -12.00
CA GLY A 12 6.71 11.77 -12.47
C GLY A 12 6.46 11.63 -13.97
N TRP A 13 5.24 11.24 -14.32
CA TRP A 13 4.70 11.38 -15.68
C TRP A 13 4.02 12.73 -15.87
N PHE A 14 3.41 13.25 -14.83
CA PHE A 14 2.74 14.56 -14.77
C PHE A 14 3.18 15.31 -13.50
N LEU A 15 3.58 16.58 -13.65
CA LEU A 15 3.96 17.46 -12.54
C LEU A 15 3.31 18.83 -12.65
N HIS A 16 2.47 19.17 -11.66
CA HIS A 16 1.98 20.53 -11.49
C HIS A 16 2.95 21.36 -10.64
N VAL A 17 4.13 21.65 -11.20
CA VAL A 17 5.26 22.32 -10.51
C VAL A 17 4.82 23.53 -9.68
N ASP A 18 4.02 24.43 -10.23
CA ASP A 18 3.56 25.64 -9.50
C ASP A 18 2.79 25.31 -8.22
N GLN A 19 1.97 24.27 -8.24
CA GLN A 19 1.15 23.85 -7.10
C GLN A 19 1.96 23.01 -6.12
N ILE A 20 2.91 22.20 -6.62
CA ILE A 20 3.86 21.48 -5.78
C ILE A 20 4.74 22.48 -5.00
N LEU A 21 5.29 23.50 -5.65
CA LEU A 21 6.09 24.53 -4.97
C LEU A 21 5.27 25.29 -3.92
N ARG A 22 3.99 25.57 -4.18
CA ARG A 22 3.08 26.14 -3.18
C ARG A 22 2.84 25.20 -2.01
N LEU A 23 2.67 23.90 -2.28
CA LEU A 23 2.50 22.86 -1.26
C LEU A 23 3.74 22.74 -0.36
N LEU A 24 4.93 22.79 -0.95
CA LEU A 24 6.20 22.71 -0.21
C LEU A 24 6.41 23.92 0.72
N GLY A 25 5.83 25.08 0.38
CA GLY A 25 6.02 26.33 1.11
C GLY A 25 7.36 27.01 0.81
N GLY A 26 7.52 28.26 1.25
CA GLY A 26 8.63 29.14 0.83
C GLY A 26 10.03 28.56 1.04
N GLU A 27 10.33 28.06 2.24
CA GLU A 27 11.66 27.55 2.57
C GLU A 27 12.03 26.29 1.76
N ARG A 28 11.16 25.26 1.76
CA ARG A 28 11.41 24.01 1.00
C ARG A 28 11.38 24.25 -0.50
N ALA A 29 10.50 25.12 -1.01
CA ALA A 29 10.45 25.47 -2.42
C ALA A 29 11.73 26.20 -2.85
N SER A 30 12.23 27.14 -2.03
CA SER A 30 13.52 27.79 -2.29
C SER A 30 14.66 26.79 -2.25
N ALA A 31 14.73 25.92 -1.24
CA ALA A 31 15.77 24.89 -1.14
C ALA A 31 15.77 23.94 -2.36
N ALA A 32 14.60 23.49 -2.81
CA ALA A 32 14.44 22.61 -3.97
C ALA A 32 14.90 23.26 -5.29
N THR A 33 14.94 24.60 -5.35
CA THR A 33 15.20 25.34 -6.59
C THR A 33 16.52 26.13 -6.58
N ALA A 34 17.17 26.25 -5.42
CA ALA A 34 18.31 27.14 -5.17
C ALA A 34 19.59 26.84 -5.97
N SER A 35 19.66 25.75 -6.73
CA SER A 35 20.87 25.36 -7.47
C SER A 35 20.59 24.68 -8.81
N LEU A 36 19.39 24.88 -9.36
CA LEU A 36 19.01 24.20 -10.59
C LEU A 36 19.47 24.95 -11.83
N PRO A 37 20.03 24.25 -12.84
CA PRO A 37 20.37 24.86 -14.11
C PRO A 37 19.13 25.45 -14.79
N SER A 38 19.36 26.39 -15.72
CA SER A 38 18.29 26.94 -16.56
C SER A 38 17.49 25.82 -17.24
N GLN A 39 16.15 25.91 -17.17
CA GLN A 39 15.22 24.99 -17.85
C GLN A 39 15.28 25.07 -19.38
N ALA A 40 16.10 25.97 -19.93
CA ALA A 40 16.27 26.15 -21.38
C ALA A 40 16.85 24.90 -22.08
N SER A 41 17.58 24.06 -21.36
CA SER A 41 18.14 22.81 -21.91
C SER A 41 17.31 21.57 -21.51
N PRO A 42 17.27 20.51 -22.35
CA PRO A 42 16.64 19.24 -21.97
C PRO A 42 17.18 18.65 -20.67
N LEU A 43 18.50 18.70 -20.45
CA LEU A 43 19.14 18.28 -19.21
C LEU A 43 18.66 19.11 -18.02
N GLY A 44 18.56 20.43 -18.17
CA GLY A 44 18.02 21.33 -17.15
C GLY A 44 16.59 20.97 -16.75
N LYS A 45 15.73 20.58 -17.71
CA LYS A 45 14.36 20.12 -17.42
C LYS A 45 14.35 18.81 -16.61
N THR A 46 15.21 17.86 -16.93
CA THR A 46 15.33 16.60 -16.17
C THR A 46 15.81 16.85 -14.74
N TYR A 47 16.86 17.67 -14.55
CA TYR A 47 17.32 18.03 -13.20
C TYR A 47 16.24 18.74 -12.39
N TRP A 48 15.47 19.60 -13.04
CA TRP A 48 14.32 20.25 -12.41
C TRP A 48 13.23 19.28 -11.97
N ALA A 49 12.84 18.35 -12.85
CA ALA A 49 11.87 17.32 -12.52
C ALA A 49 12.31 16.52 -11.28
N GLN A 50 13.55 16.04 -11.31
CA GLN A 50 14.12 15.23 -10.24
C GLN A 50 14.18 15.98 -8.91
N ALA A 51 14.59 17.24 -8.89
CA ALA A 51 14.64 18.02 -7.66
C ALA A 51 13.25 18.27 -7.05
N ILE A 52 12.23 18.49 -7.89
CA ILE A 52 10.84 18.62 -7.44
C ILE A 52 10.30 17.29 -6.91
N GLU A 53 10.63 16.17 -7.56
CA GLU A 53 10.27 14.82 -7.13
C GLU A 53 10.91 14.46 -5.78
N GLU A 54 12.20 14.76 -5.59
CA GLU A 54 12.93 14.56 -4.34
C GLU A 54 12.35 15.40 -3.21
N ALA A 55 12.08 16.68 -3.46
CA ALA A 55 11.46 17.58 -2.47
C ALA A 55 10.04 17.12 -2.10
N LEU A 56 9.26 16.65 -3.08
CA LEU A 56 7.92 16.11 -2.84
C LEU A 56 7.97 14.79 -2.06
N ALA A 57 8.91 13.89 -2.38
CA ALA A 57 9.12 12.66 -1.64
C ALA A 57 9.55 12.93 -0.20
N GLN A 58 10.37 13.95 0.05
CA GLN A 58 10.71 14.40 1.39
C GLN A 58 9.47 14.95 2.12
N TYR A 59 8.69 15.82 1.49
CA TYR A 59 7.46 16.36 2.07
C TYR A 59 6.50 15.25 2.50
N LEU A 60 6.27 14.24 1.65
CA LEU A 60 5.38 13.12 1.97
C LEU A 60 5.91 12.19 3.07
N ARG A 61 7.22 12.22 3.35
CA ARG A 61 7.80 11.48 4.48
C ARG A 61 7.60 12.21 5.80
N GLU A 62 7.67 13.53 5.78
CA GLU A 62 7.58 14.38 6.98
C GLU A 62 6.13 14.72 7.34
N ILE A 63 5.25 14.87 6.35
CA ILE A 63 3.87 15.29 6.52
C ILE A 63 2.93 14.11 6.29
N GLU A 64 2.07 13.85 7.27
CA GLU A 64 1.06 12.81 7.17
C GLU A 64 -0.06 13.26 6.22
N VAL A 65 0.02 12.77 4.97
CA VAL A 65 -1.03 12.96 3.97
C VAL A 65 -1.89 11.71 3.94
N THR A 66 -3.19 11.84 4.25
CA THR A 66 -4.14 10.72 4.25
C THR A 66 -4.31 10.14 2.85
N SER A 67 -4.45 8.81 2.75
CA SER A 67 -4.84 8.18 1.49
C SER A 67 -6.31 8.43 1.18
N LEU A 68 -6.69 8.49 -0.09
CA LEU A 68 -8.10 8.62 -0.47
C LEU A 68 -8.94 7.46 0.11
N ALA A 69 -8.40 6.24 0.13
CA ALA A 69 -9.10 5.07 0.65
C ALA A 69 -9.46 5.21 2.14
N VAL A 70 -8.54 5.75 2.94
CA VAL A 70 -8.76 5.99 4.36
C VAL A 70 -9.76 7.14 4.56
N ALA A 71 -9.65 8.21 3.77
CA ALA A 71 -10.59 9.33 3.84
C ALA A 71 -12.03 8.91 3.49
N VAL A 72 -12.21 8.04 2.49
CA VAL A 72 -13.53 7.44 2.14
C VAL A 72 -14.03 6.54 3.28
N LYS A 73 -13.18 5.64 3.78
CA LYS A 73 -13.54 4.71 4.87
C LYS A 73 -14.01 5.46 6.13
N ASP A 74 -13.33 6.54 6.48
CA ASP A 74 -13.60 7.29 7.71
C ASP A 74 -14.70 8.35 7.55
N ASP A 75 -15.29 8.48 6.35
CA ASP A 75 -16.24 9.54 6.00
C ASP A 75 -15.69 10.95 6.28
N ARG A 76 -14.42 11.17 5.91
CA ARG A 76 -13.66 12.42 6.13
C ARG A 76 -13.34 13.15 4.83
N LEU A 77 -14.13 12.92 3.78
CA LEU A 77 -13.92 13.59 2.50
C LEU A 77 -14.27 15.07 2.62
N GLU A 78 -13.29 15.92 2.33
CA GLU A 78 -13.47 17.37 2.31
C GLU A 78 -12.88 17.99 1.05
N LYS A 79 -13.59 18.96 0.48
CA LYS A 79 -13.07 19.76 -0.63
C LYS A 79 -11.82 20.53 -0.20
N GLY A 80 -10.76 20.41 -0.98
CA GLY A 80 -9.45 20.99 -0.70
C GLY A 80 -8.52 20.08 0.10
N MET A 81 -8.99 18.92 0.56
CA MET A 81 -8.13 17.93 1.22
C MET A 81 -7.10 17.38 0.23
N LEU A 82 -5.83 17.37 0.65
CA LEU A 82 -4.76 16.70 -0.07
C LEU A 82 -4.82 15.21 0.22
N VAL A 83 -4.89 14.39 -0.81
CA VAL A 83 -4.93 12.93 -0.70
C VAL A 83 -3.98 12.27 -1.68
N TRP A 84 -3.57 11.05 -1.36
CA TRP A 84 -2.85 10.18 -2.30
C TRP A 84 -3.60 8.88 -2.58
N LEU A 85 -3.30 8.26 -3.71
CA LEU A 85 -3.70 6.89 -4.02
C LEU A 85 -2.64 6.19 -4.88
N ASP A 86 -2.60 4.86 -4.81
CA ASP A 86 -1.69 4.01 -5.58
C ASP A 86 -2.44 2.78 -6.08
N GLN A 87 -2.99 2.90 -7.29
CA GLN A 87 -3.82 1.88 -7.91
C GLN A 87 -3.92 2.05 -9.43
N ALA A 88 -4.56 1.09 -10.08
CA ALA A 88 -4.84 1.16 -11.51
C ALA A 88 -5.97 2.16 -11.83
N LEU A 89 -5.66 3.13 -12.69
CA LEU A 89 -6.62 4.08 -13.25
C LEU A 89 -6.65 3.95 -14.76
N TYR A 90 -7.75 4.37 -15.37
CA TYR A 90 -7.91 4.46 -16.82
C TYR A 90 -7.71 5.91 -17.27
N PHE A 91 -6.72 6.15 -18.12
CA PHE A 91 -6.37 7.46 -18.67
C PHE A 91 -6.82 7.57 -20.13
N LYS A 92 -7.41 8.71 -20.49
CA LYS A 92 -7.90 8.98 -21.85
C LYS A 92 -7.72 10.44 -22.24
N GLY A 93 -7.63 10.65 -23.55
CA GLY A 93 -7.76 11.97 -24.16
C GLY A 93 -6.45 12.73 -24.32
N LEU A 94 -5.32 12.18 -23.86
CA LEU A 94 -4.03 12.88 -23.91
C LEU A 94 -3.63 13.32 -25.31
N ALA A 95 -3.65 12.42 -26.29
CA ALA A 95 -3.27 12.73 -27.67
C ALA A 95 -4.22 13.73 -28.37
N THR A 96 -5.49 13.77 -27.98
CA THR A 96 -6.47 14.74 -28.51
C THR A 96 -6.32 16.09 -27.84
N ALA A 97 -6.17 16.09 -26.51
CA ALA A 97 -6.01 17.29 -25.70
C ALA A 97 -4.72 18.04 -26.04
N ALA A 98 -3.61 17.32 -26.26
CA ALA A 98 -2.33 17.91 -26.69
C ALA A 98 -2.41 18.63 -28.04
N ARG A 99 -3.33 18.25 -28.93
CA ARG A 99 -3.54 18.89 -30.25
C ARG A 99 -4.52 20.05 -30.22
N SER A 100 -5.49 20.03 -29.29
CA SER A 100 -6.62 20.96 -29.26
C SER A 100 -6.55 21.99 -28.13
N GLY A 101 -5.51 21.93 -27.27
CA GLY A 101 -5.45 22.74 -26.05
C GLY A 101 -6.48 22.31 -24.99
N GLY A 102 -6.97 21.06 -25.08
CA GLY A 102 -7.99 20.51 -24.19
C GLY A 102 -7.42 19.89 -22.91
N ARG A 103 -8.25 19.14 -22.18
CA ARG A 103 -7.85 18.39 -20.98
C ARG A 103 -7.87 16.89 -21.23
N ALA A 104 -6.91 16.17 -20.64
CA ALA A 104 -6.95 14.73 -20.52
C ALA A 104 -7.70 14.35 -19.22
N ASN A 105 -8.24 13.14 -19.15
CA ASN A 105 -8.94 12.66 -17.95
C ASN A 105 -8.42 11.30 -17.49
N PHE A 106 -8.66 11.03 -16.22
CA PHE A 106 -8.50 9.73 -15.62
C PHE A 106 -9.78 9.33 -14.87
N LYS A 107 -10.00 8.03 -14.77
CA LYS A 107 -11.08 7.47 -13.96
C LYS A 107 -10.76 6.09 -13.42
N GLY A 108 -11.38 5.71 -12.33
CA GLY A 108 -11.26 4.38 -11.72
C GLY A 108 -12.34 4.15 -10.68
N LYS A 109 -12.28 2.98 -10.06
CA LYS A 109 -13.00 2.67 -8.82
C LYS A 109 -11.96 2.44 -7.74
N LEU A 110 -12.27 2.81 -6.51
CA LEU A 110 -11.35 2.63 -5.40
C LEU A 110 -11.09 1.12 -5.16
N ASP A 111 -9.83 0.74 -5.02
CA ASP A 111 -9.42 -0.67 -4.91
C ASP A 111 -9.86 -1.32 -3.57
N THR A 112 -10.19 -0.50 -2.56
CA THR A 112 -10.67 -0.91 -1.24
C THR A 112 -12.20 -0.87 -1.11
N ASP A 113 -12.87 -0.18 -2.02
CA ASP A 113 -14.31 -0.05 -2.07
C ASP A 113 -14.74 0.20 -3.52
N THR A 114 -15.37 -0.80 -4.14
CA THR A 114 -15.71 -0.74 -5.57
C THR A 114 -16.94 0.12 -5.86
N THR A 115 -17.57 0.69 -4.83
CA THR A 115 -18.69 1.63 -4.99
C THR A 115 -18.18 3.03 -5.33
N THR A 116 -17.16 3.50 -4.61
CA THR A 116 -16.57 4.82 -4.85
C THR A 116 -15.80 4.92 -6.19
N ALA A 117 -16.30 5.77 -7.08
CA ALA A 117 -15.66 6.20 -8.31
C ALA A 117 -14.63 7.32 -8.04
N ILE A 118 -13.52 7.25 -8.75
CA ILE A 118 -12.45 8.25 -8.73
C ILE A 118 -12.40 8.85 -10.13
N VAL A 119 -12.50 10.15 -10.25
CA VAL A 119 -12.40 10.85 -11.53
C VAL A 119 -11.51 12.08 -11.42
N GLY A 120 -11.04 12.58 -12.56
CA GLY A 120 -10.35 13.85 -12.61
C GLY A 120 -9.78 14.14 -13.98
N ASP A 121 -9.19 15.32 -14.10
CA ASP A 121 -8.64 15.82 -15.34
C ASP A 121 -7.32 16.56 -15.13
N PHE A 122 -6.53 16.64 -16.20
CA PHE A 122 -5.20 17.22 -16.16
C PHE A 122 -4.82 17.86 -17.49
N ASN A 123 -3.93 18.87 -17.42
CA ASN A 123 -3.40 19.56 -18.58
C ASN A 123 -2.23 18.72 -19.19
N PRO A 124 -2.33 18.29 -20.45
CA PRO A 124 -1.25 17.58 -21.14
C PRO A 124 0.09 18.33 -21.18
N GLU A 125 0.09 19.67 -21.14
CA GLU A 125 1.33 20.48 -21.15
C GLU A 125 2.24 20.24 -19.96
N ARG A 126 1.71 19.61 -18.89
CA ARG A 126 2.44 19.28 -17.66
C ARG A 126 2.96 17.83 -17.65
N VAL A 127 2.83 17.12 -18.77
CA VAL A 127 3.41 15.77 -18.93
C VAL A 127 4.89 15.89 -19.27
N MET A 128 5.72 15.15 -18.53
CA MET A 128 7.17 15.37 -18.50
C MET A 128 7.92 14.74 -19.69
N SER A 129 7.35 13.76 -20.39
CA SER A 129 8.01 13.06 -21.50
C SER A 129 7.04 12.32 -22.43
N SER A 130 7.55 11.86 -23.58
CA SER A 130 6.83 10.92 -24.45
C SER A 130 6.53 9.59 -23.74
N THR A 131 7.46 9.10 -22.91
CA THR A 131 7.23 7.95 -22.01
C THR A 131 6.07 8.21 -21.07
N GLY A 132 6.01 9.39 -20.44
CA GLY A 132 4.88 9.81 -19.62
C GLY A 132 3.57 9.81 -20.40
N SER A 133 3.59 10.19 -21.68
CA SER A 133 2.41 10.15 -22.54
C SER A 133 1.91 8.72 -22.80
N HIS A 134 2.82 7.75 -22.94
CA HIS A 134 2.46 6.33 -23.04
C HIS A 134 2.00 5.76 -21.70
N ALA A 135 2.64 6.14 -20.60
CA ALA A 135 2.29 5.69 -19.24
C ALA A 135 0.90 6.17 -18.81
N LEU A 136 0.50 7.37 -19.25
CA LEU A 136 -0.81 7.99 -19.01
C LEU A 136 -1.80 7.72 -20.17
N SER A 137 -1.80 6.49 -20.68
CA SER A 137 -2.76 6.03 -21.69
C SER A 137 -3.30 4.65 -21.34
N GLY A 138 -4.62 4.47 -21.44
CA GLY A 138 -5.25 3.20 -21.11
C GLY A 138 -5.24 2.93 -19.61
N ARG A 139 -5.29 1.64 -19.23
CA ARG A 139 -5.29 1.23 -17.82
C ARG A 139 -3.85 1.03 -17.34
N SER A 140 -3.41 1.85 -16.39
CA SER A 140 -2.08 1.75 -15.79
C SER A 140 -2.12 2.05 -14.29
N ARG A 141 -1.25 1.39 -13.51
CA ARG A 141 -1.09 1.66 -12.08
C ARG A 141 -0.23 2.91 -11.89
N GLN A 142 -0.75 3.87 -11.14
CA GLN A 142 -0.08 5.14 -10.88
C GLN A 142 -0.22 5.50 -9.40
N PHE A 143 0.84 6.09 -8.86
CA PHE A 143 0.77 6.92 -7.68
C PHE A 143 0.27 8.31 -8.10
N LEU A 144 -0.82 8.75 -7.49
CA LEU A 144 -1.41 10.06 -7.70
C LEU A 144 -1.48 10.79 -6.37
N LEU A 145 -0.96 12.01 -6.35
CA LEU A 145 -1.16 12.99 -5.27
C LEU A 145 -2.00 14.13 -5.82
N GLY A 146 -3.08 14.49 -5.14
CA GLY A 146 -4.00 15.51 -5.65
C GLY A 146 -4.93 16.06 -4.58
N TYR A 147 -5.58 17.17 -4.90
CA TYR A 147 -6.62 17.76 -4.07
C TYR A 147 -7.98 17.21 -4.45
N ILE A 148 -8.83 16.92 -3.46
CA ILE A 148 -10.26 16.72 -3.68
C ILE A 148 -10.88 18.04 -4.12
N THR A 149 -11.48 18.08 -5.30
CA THR A 149 -12.19 19.28 -5.78
C THR A 149 -13.69 19.20 -5.55
N GLU A 150 -14.25 18.00 -5.62
CA GLU A 150 -15.67 17.70 -5.44
C GLU A 150 -15.81 16.27 -4.91
N HIS A 151 -16.85 16.01 -4.12
CA HIS A 151 -17.25 14.67 -3.68
C HIS A 151 -18.76 14.60 -3.51
N GLY A 152 -19.37 13.46 -3.83
CA GLY A 152 -20.80 13.20 -3.66
C GLY A 152 -21.29 12.07 -4.57
N GLY A 153 -22.37 11.39 -4.18
CA GLY A 153 -23.01 10.37 -5.02
C GLY A 153 -22.08 9.23 -5.46
N ASP A 154 -21.29 8.69 -4.52
CA ASP A 154 -20.26 7.68 -4.74
C ASP A 154 -19.12 8.11 -5.69
N GLU A 155 -18.93 9.40 -5.95
CA GLU A 155 -17.84 9.90 -6.79
C GLU A 155 -16.96 10.91 -6.05
N VAL A 156 -15.64 10.81 -6.25
CA VAL A 156 -14.65 11.78 -5.79
C VAL A 156 -13.86 12.31 -6.99
N THR A 157 -13.87 13.62 -7.16
CA THR A 157 -13.14 14.31 -8.21
C THR A 157 -11.82 14.85 -7.67
N LEU A 158 -10.72 14.48 -8.33
CA LEU A 158 -9.37 14.86 -7.95
C LEU A 158 -8.75 15.81 -8.97
N ARG A 159 -8.06 16.85 -8.46
CA ARG A 159 -7.11 17.64 -9.23
C ARG A 159 -5.68 17.16 -8.94
N PRO A 160 -5.00 16.52 -9.89
CA PRO A 160 -3.67 15.98 -9.65
C PRO A 160 -2.63 17.09 -9.51
N LEU A 161 -1.70 16.88 -8.58
CA LEU A 161 -0.43 17.59 -8.44
C LEU A 161 0.71 16.77 -9.05
N PHE A 162 0.66 15.46 -8.82
CA PHE A 162 1.64 14.48 -9.29
C PHE A 162 0.89 13.25 -9.81
N ILE A 163 1.31 12.72 -10.95
CA ILE A 163 0.94 11.37 -11.41
C ILE A 163 2.20 10.69 -11.89
N GLY A 164 2.49 9.50 -11.38
CA GLY A 164 3.76 8.85 -11.63
C GLY A 164 3.88 7.48 -11.00
N GLN A 165 5.09 6.96 -10.98
CA GLN A 165 5.43 5.80 -10.19
C GLN A 165 6.02 6.23 -8.86
N ARG A 166 5.86 5.35 -7.85
CA ARG A 166 6.61 5.43 -6.61
C ARG A 166 7.34 4.12 -6.39
N TYR A 167 8.55 4.21 -5.89
CA TYR A 167 9.36 3.07 -5.50
C TYR A 167 9.53 3.11 -4.00
N LEU A 168 9.17 2.00 -3.36
CA LEU A 168 9.14 1.87 -1.92
C LEU A 168 10.28 0.96 -1.46
N ARG A 169 10.91 1.37 -0.36
CA ARG A 169 11.86 0.53 0.37
C ARG A 169 11.38 0.39 1.81
N PRO A 170 10.75 -0.76 2.17
CA PRO A 170 10.33 -1.00 3.54
C PRO A 170 11.50 -0.87 4.52
N ILE A 171 11.19 -0.44 5.74
CA ILE A 171 12.16 -0.42 6.84
C ILE A 171 12.75 -1.83 7.03
N GLY A 172 14.06 -1.90 7.30
CA GLY A 172 14.79 -3.16 7.44
C GLY A 172 15.17 -3.86 6.13
N ASP A 173 14.71 -3.41 4.95
CA ASP A 173 15.08 -4.06 3.69
C ASP A 173 16.50 -3.71 3.23
N LYS A 174 17.43 -4.65 3.41
CA LYS A 174 18.83 -4.59 2.90
C LYS A 174 18.98 -5.10 1.45
N GLY A 175 17.89 -5.53 0.80
CA GLY A 175 17.90 -6.19 -0.51
C GLY A 175 18.22 -5.32 -1.73
N LEU A 176 18.14 -5.98 -2.90
CA LEU A 176 18.61 -5.63 -4.26
C LEU A 176 18.55 -4.14 -4.70
N PRO A 177 19.42 -3.72 -5.66
CA PRO A 177 19.37 -2.39 -6.26
C PRO A 177 17.98 -2.05 -6.85
N PHE A 178 17.61 -0.76 -6.86
CA PHE A 178 16.31 -0.28 -7.36
C PHE A 178 15.94 -0.77 -8.78
N ALA A 179 16.93 -1.07 -9.63
CA ALA A 179 16.72 -1.54 -11.00
C ALA A 179 15.92 -2.85 -11.11
N ASP A 180 16.04 -3.76 -10.13
CA ASP A 180 15.32 -5.05 -10.14
C ASP A 180 13.93 -4.96 -9.49
N ARG A 181 13.57 -3.79 -8.92
CA ARG A 181 12.36 -3.61 -8.08
C ARG A 181 11.13 -3.10 -8.83
N ALA A 182 11.28 -2.60 -10.07
CA ALA A 182 10.19 -1.99 -10.83
C ALA A 182 9.00 -2.93 -11.16
N VAL A 183 9.13 -4.23 -10.91
CA VAL A 183 8.14 -5.26 -11.30
C VAL A 183 7.40 -5.86 -10.10
N ARG A 184 7.83 -5.62 -8.85
CA ARG A 184 7.26 -6.30 -7.66
C ARG A 184 6.86 -5.32 -6.57
N ASP A 185 5.75 -5.61 -5.90
CA ASP A 185 5.36 -4.93 -4.66
C ASP A 185 6.35 -5.31 -3.56
N THR A 186 7.33 -4.44 -3.30
CA THR A 186 8.44 -4.69 -2.37
C THR A 186 7.99 -4.71 -0.92
N ALA A 187 6.81 -4.15 -0.61
CA ALA A 187 6.23 -4.18 0.72
C ALA A 187 5.50 -5.50 1.02
N LEU A 188 5.09 -6.25 0.00
CA LEU A 188 4.42 -7.53 0.18
C LEU A 188 5.45 -8.62 0.58
N ALA A 189 5.27 -9.17 1.77
CA ALA A 189 5.92 -10.40 2.21
C ALA A 189 5.01 -11.62 1.94
N HIS A 190 5.59 -12.68 1.39
CA HIS A 190 4.92 -13.97 1.23
C HIS A 190 5.24 -14.88 2.43
N PRO A 191 4.29 -15.72 2.92
CA PRO A 191 4.54 -16.60 4.05
C PRO A 191 5.77 -17.50 3.90
N ALA A 192 6.07 -17.98 2.69
CA ALA A 192 7.28 -18.76 2.39
C ALA A 192 8.62 -18.02 2.63
N GLN A 193 8.60 -16.70 2.83
CA GLN A 193 9.79 -15.91 3.20
C GLN A 193 10.04 -15.88 4.71
N VAL A 194 9.08 -16.30 5.53
CA VAL A 194 9.24 -16.42 6.98
C VAL A 194 10.03 -17.69 7.25
N ASP A 195 11.15 -17.60 7.96
CA ASP A 195 12.07 -18.73 8.11
C ASP A 195 11.43 -19.90 8.87
N ALA A 196 10.54 -19.61 9.84
CA ALA A 196 9.74 -20.64 10.52
C ALA A 196 8.84 -21.44 9.55
N PHE A 197 8.50 -20.89 8.39
CA PHE A 197 7.68 -21.54 7.36
C PHE A 197 8.49 -22.08 6.18
N ALA A 198 9.83 -22.07 6.24
CA ALA A 198 10.69 -22.42 5.11
C ALA A 198 10.47 -23.83 4.53
N HIS A 199 9.94 -24.74 5.34
CA HIS A 199 9.67 -26.13 4.96
C HIS A 199 8.18 -26.43 4.69
N VAL A 200 7.31 -25.41 4.74
CA VAL A 200 5.89 -25.55 4.42
C VAL A 200 5.71 -25.58 2.90
N ASP A 201 5.07 -26.63 2.39
CA ASP A 201 4.72 -26.72 0.97
C ASP A 201 3.47 -25.89 0.65
N PHE A 202 3.69 -24.62 0.26
CA PHE A 202 2.63 -23.73 -0.22
C PHE A 202 2.22 -23.97 -1.68
N SER A 203 2.91 -24.87 -2.40
CA SER A 203 2.59 -25.17 -3.81
C SER A 203 1.51 -26.23 -3.97
N ARG A 204 1.26 -27.01 -2.90
CA ARG A 204 0.20 -28.02 -2.86
C ARG A 204 -1.15 -27.40 -3.17
N ALA A 205 -1.82 -27.95 -4.20
CA ALA A 205 -3.18 -27.57 -4.54
C ALA A 205 -4.15 -28.02 -3.43
N LEU A 206 -4.76 -27.05 -2.76
CA LEU A 206 -5.83 -27.26 -1.77
C LEU A 206 -7.14 -26.71 -2.35
N ASN A 207 -8.27 -27.29 -1.92
CA ASN A 207 -9.59 -26.87 -2.37
C ASN A 207 -10.52 -26.51 -1.18
N LEU A 208 -11.73 -26.05 -1.47
CA LEU A 208 -12.68 -25.61 -0.44
C LEU A 208 -13.07 -26.71 0.56
N LYS A 209 -12.98 -28.00 0.20
CA LYS A 209 -13.22 -29.10 1.13
C LYS A 209 -12.11 -29.22 2.17
N ASP A 210 -10.86 -29.03 1.75
CA ASP A 210 -9.71 -29.03 2.67
C ASP A 210 -9.87 -27.98 3.76
N LEU A 211 -10.40 -26.79 3.41
CA LEU A 211 -10.61 -25.72 4.38
C LEU A 211 -11.57 -26.13 5.52
N GLN A 212 -12.45 -27.13 5.35
CA GLN A 212 -13.39 -27.53 6.41
C GLN A 212 -12.68 -27.95 7.70
N GLU A 213 -11.40 -28.38 7.64
CA GLU A 213 -10.58 -28.64 8.83
C GLU A 213 -10.41 -27.40 9.72
N LEU A 214 -10.52 -26.20 9.17
CA LEU A 214 -10.43 -24.93 9.90
C LEU A 214 -11.77 -24.40 10.40
N ARG A 215 -12.89 -25.05 10.05
CA ARG A 215 -14.25 -24.52 10.33
C ARG A 215 -14.52 -24.35 11.80
N ASP A 216 -14.11 -25.33 12.60
CA ASP A 216 -14.40 -25.39 14.03
C ASP A 216 -13.17 -25.02 14.88
N VAL A 217 -12.08 -24.55 14.25
CA VAL A 217 -10.87 -24.10 14.94
C VAL A 217 -11.09 -22.68 15.47
N PRO A 218 -11.14 -22.44 16.79
CA PRO A 218 -11.34 -21.11 17.33
C PRO A 218 -10.16 -20.17 17.03
N GLU A 219 -10.42 -18.87 16.88
CA GLU A 219 -9.40 -17.83 16.68
C GLU A 219 -8.26 -17.92 17.70
N ARG A 220 -8.62 -18.07 18.98
CA ARG A 220 -7.67 -18.23 20.09
C ARG A 220 -6.75 -19.44 19.91
N GLN A 221 -7.26 -20.53 19.33
CA GLN A 221 -6.45 -21.72 19.08
C GLN A 221 -5.45 -21.49 17.95
N VAL A 222 -5.87 -20.82 16.88
CA VAL A 222 -4.96 -20.41 15.78
C VAL A 222 -3.87 -19.48 16.32
N LYS A 223 -4.24 -18.46 17.11
CA LYS A 223 -3.30 -17.55 17.78
C LYS A 223 -2.26 -18.32 18.61
N THR A 224 -2.71 -19.29 19.40
CA THR A 224 -1.82 -20.13 20.23
C THR A 224 -0.84 -20.93 19.37
N TRP A 225 -1.32 -21.60 18.33
CA TRP A 225 -0.45 -22.38 17.43
C TRP A 225 0.57 -21.51 16.69
N PHE A 226 0.17 -20.34 16.21
CA PHE A 226 1.12 -19.42 15.57
C PHE A 226 2.16 -18.89 16.55
N ALA A 227 1.77 -18.57 17.79
CA ALA A 227 2.72 -18.18 18.83
C ALA A 227 3.72 -19.30 19.12
N GLU A 228 3.27 -20.54 19.25
CA GLU A 228 4.14 -21.71 19.43
C GLU A 228 5.10 -21.91 18.25
N ILE A 229 4.61 -21.79 17.00
CA ILE A 229 5.44 -21.93 15.79
C ILE A 229 6.54 -20.86 15.75
N PHE A 230 6.22 -19.63 16.14
CA PHE A 230 7.21 -18.56 16.23
C PHE A 230 8.10 -18.67 17.47
N GLY A 231 7.80 -19.54 18.44
CA GLY A 231 8.52 -19.64 19.70
C GLY A 231 8.26 -18.48 20.65
N GLU A 232 7.08 -17.85 20.57
CA GLU A 232 6.66 -16.80 21.49
C GLU A 232 6.25 -17.42 22.84
N PRO A 233 6.95 -17.10 23.95
CA PRO A 233 6.71 -17.75 25.24
C PRO A 233 5.43 -17.30 25.95
N ASP A 234 4.94 -16.09 25.66
CA ASP A 234 3.75 -15.52 26.30
C ASP A 234 2.71 -15.16 25.25
N VAL A 235 1.54 -15.81 25.31
CA VAL A 235 0.41 -15.52 24.43
C VAL A 235 -0.53 -14.56 25.16
N PRO A 236 -0.61 -13.28 24.73
CA PRO A 236 -1.42 -12.28 25.42
C PRO A 236 -2.89 -12.70 25.50
N LYS A 237 -3.53 -12.44 26.64
CA LYS A 237 -4.98 -12.60 26.80
C LYS A 237 -5.71 -11.51 26.02
N ASP A 238 -6.80 -11.89 25.38
CA ASP A 238 -7.64 -10.95 24.63
C ASP A 238 -8.26 -9.91 25.59
N TRP A 239 -8.15 -8.63 25.26
CA TRP A 239 -8.76 -7.54 26.05
C TRP A 239 -9.39 -6.48 25.15
N GLY A 240 -10.40 -5.79 25.70
CA GLY A 240 -11.18 -4.81 24.94
C GLY A 240 -10.33 -3.61 24.52
N GLY A 241 -10.07 -3.48 23.21
CA GLY A 241 -9.24 -2.40 22.65
C GLY A 241 -7.90 -2.86 22.07
N GLU A 242 -7.65 -4.17 21.97
CA GLU A 242 -6.40 -4.72 21.42
C GLU A 242 -6.06 -4.12 20.05
N GLN A 243 -4.79 -3.74 19.86
CA GLN A 243 -4.32 -3.18 18.58
C GLN A 243 -3.94 -4.26 17.57
N PHE A 244 -3.59 -5.43 18.07
CA PHE A 244 -3.11 -6.63 17.38
C PHE A 244 -3.52 -7.82 18.23
N ASP A 245 -3.62 -9.01 17.66
CA ASP A 245 -3.88 -10.23 18.41
C ASP A 245 -2.57 -10.90 18.89
N LEU A 246 -1.45 -10.66 18.18
CA LEU A 246 -0.11 -11.08 18.60
C LEU A 246 0.94 -10.03 18.21
N TRP A 247 1.81 -9.71 19.16
CA TRP A 247 2.99 -8.87 18.95
C TRP A 247 4.23 -9.69 19.27
N THR A 248 5.16 -9.79 18.33
CA THR A 248 6.33 -10.66 18.46
C THR A 248 7.54 -10.12 17.72
N ALA A 249 8.73 -10.36 18.28
CA ALA A 249 10.02 -10.13 17.62
C ALA A 249 10.67 -11.44 17.13
N GLN A 250 10.00 -12.57 17.29
CA GLN A 250 10.55 -13.89 16.95
C GLN A 250 10.44 -14.24 15.47
N VAL A 251 9.60 -13.51 14.72
CA VAL A 251 9.49 -13.69 13.26
C VAL A 251 10.79 -13.26 12.60
N THR A 252 11.39 -14.17 11.83
CA THR A 252 12.56 -13.87 11.02
C THR A 252 12.26 -14.02 9.52
N ILE A 253 12.80 -13.11 8.71
CA ILE A 253 12.76 -13.16 7.24
C ILE A 253 14.19 -13.06 6.74
N GLY A 254 14.70 -14.12 6.12
CA GLY A 254 16.08 -14.15 5.66
C GLY A 254 17.08 -14.07 6.81
N ARG A 255 16.75 -14.68 7.95
CA ARG A 255 17.51 -14.69 9.22
C ARG A 255 17.61 -13.36 9.95
N GLU A 256 16.86 -12.33 9.54
CA GLU A 256 16.76 -11.08 10.27
C GLU A 256 15.44 -11.04 11.04
N HIS A 257 15.50 -10.68 12.33
CA HIS A 257 14.32 -10.46 13.16
C HIS A 257 13.52 -9.25 12.65
N VAL A 258 12.20 -9.41 12.60
CA VAL A 258 11.28 -8.38 12.13
C VAL A 258 10.20 -8.19 13.19
N GLN A 259 10.07 -6.96 13.70
CA GLN A 259 9.02 -6.64 14.66
C GLN A 259 7.67 -6.82 13.98
N THR A 260 6.84 -7.72 14.50
CA THR A 260 5.64 -8.16 13.80
C THR A 260 4.40 -7.96 14.66
N ALA A 261 3.37 -7.38 14.06
CA ALA A 261 2.02 -7.31 14.62
C ALA A 261 1.08 -8.15 13.74
N ILE A 262 0.30 -9.02 14.36
CA ILE A 262 -0.61 -9.94 13.68
C ILE A 262 -2.03 -9.71 14.16
N ALA A 263 -2.95 -9.55 13.21
CA ALA A 263 -4.38 -9.67 13.43
C ALA A 263 -4.83 -11.08 13.00
N PHE A 264 -5.27 -11.89 13.96
CA PHE A 264 -5.92 -13.18 13.72
C PHE A 264 -7.41 -12.97 13.56
N LYS A 265 -8.03 -13.67 12.61
CA LYS A 265 -9.49 -13.73 12.52
C LYS A 265 -9.94 -15.15 12.31
N GLY A 266 -10.65 -15.65 13.31
CA GLY A 266 -11.20 -16.99 13.30
C GLY A 266 -12.27 -17.18 12.24
N PRO A 267 -12.86 -18.38 12.20
CA PRO A 267 -13.79 -18.76 11.14
C PRO A 267 -15.06 -17.90 11.13
N ALA A 268 -15.56 -17.43 12.28
CA ALA A 268 -16.82 -16.68 12.43
C ALA A 268 -18.01 -17.32 11.65
N LEU A 269 -18.23 -16.91 10.40
CA LEU A 269 -19.26 -17.44 9.49
C LEU A 269 -18.69 -18.37 8.39
N PHE A 270 -17.43 -18.77 8.56
CA PHE A 270 -16.61 -19.57 7.68
C PHE A 270 -16.76 -19.20 6.20
N ARG A 271 -16.51 -17.94 5.89
CA ARG A 271 -16.70 -17.32 4.58
C ARG A 271 -15.53 -16.40 4.24
N PRO A 272 -15.34 -15.99 2.98
CA PRO A 272 -14.26 -15.08 2.62
C PRO A 272 -14.23 -13.81 3.47
N MET A 273 -13.03 -13.40 3.91
CA MET A 273 -12.84 -12.20 4.71
C MET A 273 -13.04 -10.93 3.86
N THR A 274 -14.02 -10.12 4.22
CA THR A 274 -14.24 -8.74 3.75
C THR A 274 -13.82 -7.74 4.82
N ILE A 275 -13.74 -6.46 4.47
CA ILE A 275 -13.43 -5.35 5.40
C ILE A 275 -14.37 -5.36 6.62
N ALA A 276 -15.64 -5.73 6.43
CA ALA A 276 -16.65 -5.80 7.50
C ALA A 276 -16.34 -6.84 8.59
N HIS A 277 -15.42 -7.80 8.35
CA HIS A 277 -14.98 -8.74 9.38
C HIS A 277 -13.84 -8.19 10.26
N LEU A 278 -13.26 -7.04 9.92
CA LEU A 278 -12.12 -6.44 10.60
C LEU A 278 -12.56 -5.27 11.51
N GLY A 279 -13.67 -5.45 12.22
CA GLY A 279 -14.26 -4.41 13.06
C GLY A 279 -15.20 -3.45 12.32
N HIS A 280 -15.65 -2.40 13.00
CA HIS A 280 -16.52 -1.40 12.39
C HIS A 280 -15.72 -0.65 11.32
N ASN A 281 -16.18 -0.70 10.06
CA ASN A 281 -15.50 -0.13 8.91
C ASN A 281 -14.03 -0.57 8.71
N GLY A 282 -13.59 -1.69 9.28
CA GLY A 282 -12.19 -2.14 9.17
C GLY A 282 -11.23 -1.53 10.19
N ASP A 283 -11.74 -1.01 11.32
CA ASP A 283 -10.96 -0.40 12.42
C ASP A 283 -9.75 -1.23 12.89
N GLN A 284 -9.77 -2.54 12.70
CA GLN A 284 -8.71 -3.41 13.19
C GLN A 284 -7.44 -3.25 12.35
N ILE A 285 -7.55 -2.96 11.05
CA ILE A 285 -6.37 -2.65 10.24
C ILE A 285 -5.77 -1.31 10.69
N ASP A 286 -6.60 -0.33 11.04
CA ASP A 286 -6.14 0.97 11.54
C ASP A 286 -5.36 0.80 12.84
N ARG A 287 -5.91 0.01 13.75
CA ARG A 287 -5.28 -0.31 15.03
C ARG A 287 -3.96 -1.07 14.84
N LEU A 288 -3.94 -2.03 13.91
CA LEU A 288 -2.73 -2.77 13.54
C LEU A 288 -1.67 -1.82 12.95
N PHE A 289 -2.09 -0.86 12.12
CA PHE A 289 -1.23 0.18 11.53
C PHE A 289 -0.69 1.15 12.59
N ALA A 290 -1.45 1.48 13.64
CA ALA A 290 -1.02 2.38 14.71
C ALA A 290 0.14 1.82 15.55
N THR A 291 0.51 0.56 15.36
CA THR A 291 1.63 -0.08 16.04
C THR A 291 2.99 0.31 15.44
N ALA A 292 4.06 0.06 16.20
CA ALA A 292 5.45 0.25 15.74
C ALA A 292 6.02 -0.98 14.98
N ALA A 293 5.19 -1.93 14.54
CA ALA A 293 5.69 -3.13 13.87
C ALA A 293 6.26 -2.81 12.48
N ASP A 294 7.31 -3.52 12.09
CA ASP A 294 7.91 -3.49 10.74
C ASP A 294 7.14 -4.37 9.74
N LEU A 295 6.44 -5.39 10.24
CA LEU A 295 5.60 -6.31 9.48
C LEU A 295 4.17 -6.35 10.05
N LEU A 296 3.20 -5.98 9.21
CA LEU A 296 1.77 -6.08 9.51
C LEU A 296 1.18 -7.34 8.89
N VAL A 297 0.57 -8.21 9.68
CA VAL A 297 0.01 -9.48 9.21
C VAL A 297 -1.49 -9.55 9.48
N VAL A 298 -2.26 -9.94 8.45
CA VAL A 298 -3.65 -10.35 8.62
C VAL A 298 -3.78 -11.83 8.28
N GLN A 299 -4.21 -12.63 9.25
CA GLN A 299 -4.46 -14.05 9.09
C GLN A 299 -5.97 -14.34 9.11
N HIS A 300 -6.41 -15.29 8.28
CA HIS A 300 -7.78 -15.78 8.30
C HIS A 300 -7.88 -17.29 7.98
N CYS A 301 -8.93 -17.93 8.50
CA CYS A 301 -9.26 -19.34 8.25
C CYS A 301 -9.90 -19.62 6.87
N HIS A 302 -10.28 -18.58 6.12
CA HIS A 302 -10.82 -18.68 4.76
C HIS A 302 -10.01 -17.78 3.79
N SER A 303 -10.38 -17.76 2.51
CA SER A 303 -9.87 -16.77 1.57
C SER A 303 -10.03 -15.32 2.07
N ILE A 304 -9.08 -14.46 1.73
CA ILE A 304 -9.09 -13.03 2.04
C ILE A 304 -9.39 -12.28 0.73
N THR A 305 -10.36 -11.36 0.76
CA THR A 305 -10.77 -10.64 -0.45
C THR A 305 -9.78 -9.52 -0.81
N ALA A 306 -9.73 -9.16 -2.10
CA ALA A 306 -8.83 -8.12 -2.59
C ALA A 306 -8.97 -6.76 -1.86
N PRO A 307 -10.18 -6.27 -1.51
CA PRO A 307 -10.33 -5.04 -0.73
C PRO A 307 -9.55 -5.05 0.60
N VAL A 308 -9.52 -6.18 1.31
CA VAL A 308 -8.76 -6.33 2.56
C VAL A 308 -7.26 -6.24 2.30
N VAL A 309 -6.77 -6.96 1.29
CA VAL A 309 -5.34 -6.92 0.91
C VAL A 309 -4.94 -5.51 0.49
N ASN A 310 -5.78 -4.83 -0.29
CA ASN A 310 -5.53 -3.48 -0.76
C ASN A 310 -5.52 -2.46 0.39
N MET A 311 -6.43 -2.59 1.36
CA MET A 311 -6.46 -1.71 2.54
C MET A 311 -5.20 -1.91 3.40
N LEU A 312 -4.82 -3.16 3.67
CA LEU A 312 -3.59 -3.47 4.39
C LEU A 312 -2.35 -2.92 3.65
N ARG A 313 -2.30 -3.04 2.32
CA ARG A 313 -1.25 -2.43 1.48
C ARG A 313 -1.22 -0.91 1.64
N ILE A 314 -2.37 -0.24 1.58
CA ILE A 314 -2.45 1.22 1.70
C ILE A 314 -1.85 1.69 3.03
N TYR A 315 -2.20 1.03 4.12
CA TYR A 315 -1.62 1.31 5.42
C TYR A 315 -0.12 1.01 5.45
N ALA A 316 0.31 -0.20 5.08
CA ALA A 316 1.72 -0.56 5.13
C ALA A 316 2.62 0.28 4.20
N THR A 317 2.07 0.81 3.11
CA THR A 317 2.80 1.64 2.14
C THR A 317 2.56 3.14 2.31
N HIS A 318 2.13 3.56 3.50
CA HIS A 318 1.98 4.98 3.80
C HIS A 318 3.31 5.73 3.58
N PRO A 319 3.34 6.85 2.84
CA PRO A 319 4.58 7.55 2.49
C PRO A 319 5.48 7.95 3.68
N SER A 320 4.89 8.28 4.83
CA SER A 320 5.63 8.61 6.06
C SER A 320 6.15 7.40 6.82
N HIS A 321 5.63 6.19 6.57
CA HIS A 321 5.98 5.00 7.34
C HIS A 321 5.82 3.72 6.52
N VAL A 322 6.77 3.48 5.61
CA VAL A 322 6.78 2.33 4.71
C VAL A 322 7.23 1.06 5.45
N ARG A 323 6.34 0.08 5.52
CA ARG A 323 6.49 -1.19 6.21
C ARG A 323 6.21 -2.36 5.29
N ARG A 324 6.51 -3.57 5.77
CA ARG A 324 6.07 -4.80 5.10
C ARG A 324 4.66 -5.15 5.53
N TYR A 325 3.94 -5.84 4.66
CA TYR A 325 2.68 -6.47 4.99
C TYR A 325 2.60 -7.88 4.45
N MET A 326 1.81 -8.71 5.11
CA MET A 326 1.58 -10.10 4.73
C MET A 326 0.11 -10.45 4.97
N THR A 327 -0.43 -11.29 4.11
CA THR A 327 -1.70 -11.96 4.38
C THR A 327 -1.49 -13.46 4.42
N ILE A 328 -2.14 -14.13 5.36
CA ILE A 328 -2.15 -15.58 5.49
C ILE A 328 -3.60 -16.03 5.39
N ASN A 329 -4.00 -16.47 4.20
CA ASN A 329 -5.36 -16.95 3.96
C ASN A 329 -5.58 -18.37 4.52
N GLY A 330 -6.80 -18.88 4.42
CA GLY A 330 -7.16 -20.20 4.95
C GLY A 330 -6.34 -21.35 4.37
N TYR A 331 -5.99 -21.31 3.09
CA TYR A 331 -5.18 -22.35 2.46
C TYR A 331 -3.75 -22.35 3.00
N GLN A 332 -3.16 -21.17 3.18
CA GLN A 332 -1.83 -21.02 3.75
C GLN A 332 -1.84 -21.40 5.25
N THR A 333 -2.88 -21.00 5.97
CA THR A 333 -3.10 -21.38 7.37
C THR A 333 -3.16 -22.90 7.49
N LEU A 334 -3.94 -23.57 6.64
CA LEU A 334 -4.05 -25.02 6.63
C LEU A 334 -2.72 -25.70 6.33
N ALA A 335 -1.98 -25.22 5.33
CA ALA A 335 -0.66 -25.75 4.98
C ALA A 335 0.33 -25.64 6.14
N ILE A 336 0.37 -24.48 6.81
CA ILE A 336 1.21 -24.24 7.98
C ILE A 336 0.81 -25.20 9.11
N LEU A 337 -0.47 -25.24 9.50
CA LEU A 337 -0.91 -26.04 10.64
C LEU A 337 -0.76 -27.55 10.42
N ARG A 338 -1.00 -28.05 9.20
CA ARG A 338 -0.72 -29.46 8.84
C ARG A 338 0.77 -29.77 8.90
N HIS A 339 1.65 -28.87 8.44
CA HIS A 339 3.09 -29.07 8.48
C HIS A 339 3.61 -29.25 9.92
N PHE A 340 3.09 -28.43 10.85
CA PHE A 340 3.45 -28.50 12.26
C PHE A 340 2.66 -29.55 13.07
N GLY A 341 1.80 -30.35 12.41
CA GLY A 341 1.08 -31.45 13.05
C GLY A 341 -0.11 -31.03 13.93
N TYR A 342 -0.53 -29.75 13.88
CA TYR A 342 -1.69 -29.27 14.63
C TYR A 342 -3.02 -29.71 14.02
N LEU A 343 -3.03 -30.00 12.71
CA LEU A 343 -4.17 -30.56 12.00
C LEU A 343 -3.74 -31.83 11.29
N THR A 344 -4.56 -32.86 11.40
CA THR A 344 -4.36 -34.11 10.66
C THR A 344 -5.20 -34.05 9.39
N PRO A 345 -4.66 -34.37 8.19
CA PRO A 345 -5.46 -34.42 6.98
C PRO A 345 -6.63 -35.38 7.17
N SER A 346 -7.85 -34.92 6.87
CA SER A 346 -9.06 -35.76 6.88
C SER A 346 -9.04 -36.84 5.82
#